data_AF-A0A1X1R025-F1
#
_entry.id   AF-A0A1X1R025-F1
#
_cell.length_a   1.000
_cell.length_b   1.000
_cell.length_c   1.000
_cell.angle_alpha   90.00
_cell.angle_beta   90.00
_cell.angle_gamma   90.00
#
_symmetry.space_group_name_H-M   'P 1'
#
loop_
_entity.id
_entity.type
_entity.pdbx_description
1 polymer ?
#
loop_
_entity_poly.entity_id
_entity_poly.type
_entity_poly.pdbx_seq_one_letter_code
_entity_poly.pdbx_strand_id
1 'polypeptide(L)'
;MVLTVALVGGVTTLSLLVDRDHRTPAAWVPQPVQWRPCPFTEQAPDSVRSGECATMAVPVDYDDPTGREATLALIRIPATGTKVGSLVINPGGPGESGIQAAINMVDTLPAPVRERFDLVGFDPRGVGMSRPALWCNSDEDNDRLRADPTVEYTPEGVTHIEGETKAFIQRCVDKMGDDFLANVGTDNVARDLDVLRAGLGDEKLTYLGYSYGTRIGAAYAEAFPQNVRAMILDGAIDPNADPIEADIAQDAAFQKAFNDFAADCAKDEDCPLGTDPAKAVEAYLAMVEPLVQHPATTTDPRGLSYNDAIVGTILAMYSKSFWPHLKTGLTELRDGRGDTLLTMADIYMRRDSKGRYDNSTDARVAINCVDRPPVTDRDKVIEADRRSREAAPFLSYGDFTGDAPMGTCAFWPVPPTSVPHEVSVPGLAPPLVVSVTGDPATPYEAGVQLARQLGGALLTYDGTQHTVVFQGQQCVDDYATAYLIDGTLPPEGARCP
;
A
#
# COMPACT_ATOMS: atom_id res chain seq x y z
N MET A 1 22.12 -62.23 42.09
CA MET A 1 22.64 -62.69 40.78
C MET A 1 23.45 -61.53 40.21
N VAL A 2 24.61 -61.15 40.78
CA VAL A 2 25.94 -61.79 40.69
C VAL A 2 26.26 -62.29 39.27
N LEU A 3 26.99 -61.50 38.47
CA LEU A 3 28.38 -61.72 38.00
C LEU A 3 28.67 -60.69 36.86
N THR A 4 29.47 -59.64 37.06
CA THR A 4 30.93 -59.50 36.77
C THR A 4 31.25 -59.70 35.27
N VAL A 5 31.91 -58.79 34.54
CA VAL A 5 33.39 -58.55 34.58
C VAL A 5 33.77 -57.20 33.96
N ALA A 6 34.72 -56.54 34.61
CA ALA A 6 35.46 -55.34 34.21
C ALA A 6 36.73 -55.69 33.41
N LEU A 7 37.26 -54.75 32.62
CA LEU A 7 38.62 -54.15 32.73
C LEU A 7 38.92 -53.31 31.45
N VAL A 8 39.06 -51.98 31.56
CA VAL A 8 40.30 -51.18 31.79
C VAL A 8 40.96 -50.74 30.49
N GLY A 9 41.17 -49.42 30.38
CA GLY A 9 42.03 -48.79 29.39
C GLY A 9 41.80 -47.29 29.31
N GLY A 10 42.23 -46.56 30.34
CA GLY A 10 42.08 -45.10 30.41
C GLY A 10 43.04 -44.36 29.48
N VAL A 11 42.56 -43.27 28.91
CA VAL A 11 43.34 -42.07 28.64
C VAL A 11 42.45 -40.87 29.03
N THR A 12 42.93 -40.11 30.00
CA THR A 12 42.38 -38.82 30.41
C THR A 12 42.58 -37.79 29.30
N THR A 13 41.49 -37.33 28.69
CA THR A 13 41.43 -36.04 28.02
C THR A 13 40.42 -35.16 28.72
N LEU A 14 40.89 -33.97 29.07
CA LEU A 14 40.19 -32.86 29.69
C LEU A 14 38.85 -32.62 28.98
N SER A 15 37.72 -32.93 29.61
CA SER A 15 36.42 -32.49 29.12
C SER A 15 36.27 -31.02 29.48
N LEU A 16 36.54 -30.15 28.51
CA LEU A 16 36.05 -28.78 28.50
C LEU A 16 34.52 -28.85 28.61
N LEU A 17 34.00 -28.46 29.77
CA LEU A 17 32.63 -27.97 29.88
C LEU A 17 32.53 -26.77 28.95
N VAL A 18 32.04 -26.99 27.74
CA VAL A 18 31.53 -25.90 26.91
C VAL A 18 30.23 -25.50 27.55
N ASP A 19 30.33 -24.50 28.43
CA ASP A 19 29.21 -23.69 28.84
C ASP A 19 28.58 -23.17 27.56
N ARG A 20 27.36 -23.64 27.23
CA ARG A 20 26.55 -23.04 26.17
C ARG A 20 26.10 -21.70 26.73
N ASP A 21 26.98 -20.73 26.57
CA ASP A 21 26.74 -19.30 26.74
C ASP A 21 25.42 -18.99 26.03
N HIS A 22 24.32 -18.89 26.79
CA HIS A 22 23.05 -18.36 26.32
C HIS A 22 23.27 -16.86 26.12
N ARG A 23 24.02 -16.49 25.09
CA ARG A 23 24.08 -15.12 24.62
C ARG A 23 22.72 -14.84 24.04
N THR A 24 21.93 -14.03 24.74
CA THR A 24 20.86 -13.25 24.11
C THR A 24 21.40 -12.70 22.78
N PRO A 25 20.71 -12.91 21.65
CA PRO A 25 21.10 -12.31 20.38
C PRO A 25 21.37 -10.82 20.59
N ALA A 26 22.49 -10.33 20.06
CA ALA A 26 22.82 -8.91 20.18
C ALA A 26 21.77 -8.10 19.42
N ALA A 27 21.04 -7.21 20.10
CA ALA A 27 20.06 -6.35 19.44
C ALA A 27 20.74 -5.47 18.37
N TRP A 28 20.03 -5.22 17.25
CA TRP A 28 20.51 -4.31 16.21
C TRP A 28 20.75 -2.92 16.81
N VAL A 29 21.92 -2.33 16.53
CA VAL A 29 22.29 -1.00 17.03
C VAL A 29 22.13 0.03 15.92
N PRO A 30 21.13 0.92 15.98
CA PRO A 30 20.95 1.98 14.99
C PRO A 30 22.20 2.84 14.86
N GLN A 31 22.60 3.12 13.61
CA GLN A 31 23.70 4.02 13.31
C GLN A 31 23.14 5.38 12.84
N PRO A 32 23.81 6.50 13.14
CA PRO A 32 23.45 7.80 12.58
C PRO A 32 23.44 7.76 11.05
N VAL A 33 22.40 8.32 10.44
CA VAL A 33 22.28 8.36 8.98
C VAL A 33 23.27 9.35 8.38
N GLN A 34 24.05 8.90 7.39
CA GLN A 34 25.01 9.74 6.67
C GLN A 34 24.35 10.38 5.45
N TRP A 35 23.97 11.64 5.59
CA TRP A 35 23.31 12.42 4.55
C TRP A 35 24.29 12.97 3.51
N ARG A 36 23.84 13.01 2.26
CA ARG A 36 24.53 13.66 1.13
C ARG A 36 23.52 14.38 0.25
N PRO A 37 23.91 15.39 -0.55
CA PRO A 37 23.01 15.97 -1.53
C PRO A 37 22.40 14.90 -2.45
N CYS A 38 21.10 14.99 -2.71
CA CYS A 38 20.45 14.12 -3.67
C CYS A 38 20.93 14.43 -5.11
N PRO A 39 21.02 13.43 -6.00
CA PRO A 39 21.46 13.60 -7.38
C PRO A 39 20.36 14.17 -8.29
N PHE A 40 19.62 15.18 -7.84
CA PHE A 40 18.57 15.82 -8.64
C PHE A 40 19.17 16.70 -9.75
N THR A 41 18.46 16.81 -10.86
CA THR A 41 18.88 17.67 -11.98
C THR A 41 18.53 19.14 -11.71
N GLU A 42 19.13 20.06 -12.48
CA GLU A 42 18.84 21.50 -12.36
C GLU A 42 17.37 21.85 -12.67
N GLN A 43 16.60 20.94 -13.27
CA GLN A 43 15.18 21.11 -13.57
C GLN A 43 14.25 20.79 -12.38
N ALA A 44 14.76 20.22 -11.29
CA ALA A 44 13.95 19.97 -10.10
C ALA A 44 13.57 21.29 -9.39
N PRO A 45 12.37 21.39 -8.79
CA PRO A 45 11.99 22.54 -7.96
C PRO A 45 13.00 22.82 -6.85
N ASP A 46 13.19 24.08 -6.47
CA ASP A 46 14.17 24.51 -5.45
C ASP A 46 13.98 23.79 -4.11
N SER A 47 12.72 23.59 -3.72
CA SER A 47 12.33 22.81 -2.54
C SER A 47 12.94 21.40 -2.57
N VAL A 48 12.84 20.70 -3.69
CA VAL A 48 13.40 19.36 -3.91
C VAL A 48 14.92 19.39 -4.03
N ARG A 49 15.49 20.42 -4.68
CA ARG A 49 16.96 20.57 -4.83
C ARG A 49 17.69 20.73 -3.49
N SER A 50 17.00 21.20 -2.45
CA SER A 50 17.53 21.25 -1.08
C SER A 50 17.57 19.88 -0.39
N GLY A 51 17.01 18.85 -1.02
CA GLY A 51 16.91 17.50 -0.47
C GLY A 51 18.27 16.80 -0.30
N GLU A 52 18.36 16.06 0.79
CA GLU A 52 19.46 15.18 1.13
C GLU A 52 19.00 13.73 1.06
N CYS A 53 19.84 12.88 0.49
CA CYS A 53 19.58 11.46 0.30
C CYS A 53 20.55 10.65 1.14
N ALA A 54 20.09 9.52 1.64
CA ALA A 54 20.92 8.61 2.42
C ALA A 54 20.45 7.17 2.26
N THR A 55 21.21 6.27 2.87
CA THR A 55 20.85 4.87 3.02
C THR A 55 21.02 4.44 4.46
N MET A 56 20.18 3.52 4.93
CA MET A 56 20.21 2.98 6.29
C MET A 56 20.19 1.45 6.25
N ALA A 57 21.14 0.80 6.92
CA ALA A 57 21.15 -0.65 7.04
C ALA A 57 20.18 -1.11 8.14
N VAL A 58 19.51 -2.23 7.89
CA VAL A 58 18.65 -2.97 8.81
C VAL A 58 18.86 -4.47 8.57
N PRO A 59 18.67 -5.35 9.57
CA PRO A 59 18.74 -6.77 9.32
C PRO A 59 17.51 -7.20 8.52
N VAL A 60 17.69 -8.16 7.61
CA VAL A 60 16.58 -8.80 6.90
C VAL A 60 15.69 -9.50 7.93
N ASP A 61 16.29 -10.36 8.75
CA ASP A 61 15.63 -11.05 9.84
C ASP A 61 16.05 -10.42 11.18
N TYR A 62 15.10 -9.88 11.94
CA TYR A 62 15.37 -9.29 13.25
C TYR A 62 15.68 -10.32 14.34
N ASP A 63 15.35 -11.61 14.13
CA ASP A 63 15.74 -12.72 15.00
C ASP A 63 17.19 -13.19 14.73
N ASP A 64 17.76 -12.86 13.56
CA ASP A 64 19.19 -12.96 13.24
C ASP A 64 19.78 -11.59 12.85
N PRO A 65 20.01 -10.69 13.82
CA PRO A 65 20.52 -9.34 13.58
C PRO A 65 21.97 -9.29 13.08
N THR A 66 22.65 -10.44 13.01
CA THR A 66 24.01 -10.57 12.45
C THR A 66 24.03 -11.19 11.05
N GLY A 67 22.85 -11.53 10.53
CA GLY A 67 22.65 -12.18 9.24
C GLY A 67 22.70 -11.22 8.06
N ARG A 68 21.87 -11.47 7.04
CA ARG A 68 21.79 -10.63 5.84
C ARG A 68 21.20 -9.27 6.20
N GLU A 69 21.73 -8.21 5.59
CA GLU A 69 21.22 -6.85 5.76
C GLU A 69 20.42 -6.41 4.52
N ALA A 70 19.36 -5.63 4.76
CA ALA A 70 18.72 -4.79 3.78
C ALA A 70 19.20 -3.34 3.95
N THR A 71 19.16 -2.57 2.87
CA THR A 71 19.51 -1.15 2.86
C THR A 71 18.29 -0.34 2.45
N LEU A 72 17.78 0.48 3.35
CA LEU A 72 16.64 1.36 3.10
C LEU A 72 17.11 2.68 2.48
N ALA A 73 16.45 3.13 1.43
CA ALA A 73 16.71 4.41 0.80
C ALA A 73 15.87 5.50 1.46
N LEU A 74 16.48 6.66 1.70
CA LEU A 74 15.89 7.78 2.43
C LEU A 74 16.05 9.08 1.64
N ILE A 75 15.06 9.97 1.76
CA ILE A 75 15.15 11.39 1.44
C ILE A 75 14.78 12.22 2.65
N ARG A 76 15.49 13.33 2.85
CA ARG A 76 15.16 14.38 3.82
C ARG A 76 15.15 15.72 3.11
N ILE A 77 14.06 16.47 3.23
CA ILE A 77 13.98 17.85 2.78
C ILE A 77 13.96 18.75 4.03
N PRO A 78 15.06 19.45 4.33
CA PRO A 78 15.20 20.20 5.58
C PRO A 78 14.07 21.19 5.84
N ALA A 79 13.76 21.39 7.12
CA ALA A 79 12.85 22.44 7.56
C ALA A 79 13.37 23.82 7.13
N THR A 80 12.47 24.74 6.81
CA THR A 80 12.83 26.11 6.43
C THR A 80 13.01 27.06 7.63
N GLY A 81 12.58 26.64 8.82
CA GLY A 81 12.55 27.45 10.03
C GLY A 81 13.11 26.73 11.27
N THR A 82 12.48 26.94 12.43
CA THR A 82 12.91 26.32 13.69
C THR A 82 12.37 24.90 13.80
N LYS A 83 13.26 23.94 13.53
CA LYS A 83 12.97 22.50 13.58
C LYS A 83 12.50 22.02 14.96
N VAL A 84 11.37 21.30 14.96
CA VAL A 84 10.84 20.48 16.06
C VAL A 84 11.38 19.04 15.97
N GLY A 85 11.40 18.49 14.75
CA GLY A 85 11.81 17.11 14.48
C GLY A 85 11.62 16.78 13.00
N SER A 86 11.49 15.50 12.68
CA SER A 86 11.21 15.03 11.33
C SER A 86 9.75 14.57 11.21
N LEU A 87 9.06 14.99 10.15
CA LEU A 87 7.78 14.43 9.73
C LEU A 87 8.09 13.28 8.76
N VAL A 88 8.01 12.05 9.25
CA VAL A 88 8.20 10.85 8.44
C VAL A 88 6.87 10.49 7.78
N ILE A 89 6.89 10.30 6.47
CA ILE A 89 5.68 9.95 5.71
C ILE A 89 5.74 8.55 5.11
N ASN A 90 4.57 7.96 4.86
CA ASN A 90 4.44 6.79 4.00
C ASN A 90 3.15 6.89 3.16
N PRO A 91 3.24 6.75 1.82
CA PRO A 91 2.08 6.87 0.93
C PRO A 91 1.15 5.65 0.92
N GLY A 92 1.60 4.50 1.45
CA GLY A 92 0.87 3.25 1.42
C GLY A 92 1.18 2.38 0.20
N GLY A 93 0.13 1.91 -0.47
CA GLY A 93 0.20 0.84 -1.46
C GLY A 93 -0.31 -0.50 -0.90
N PRO A 94 0.54 -1.39 -0.33
CA PRO A 94 2.00 -1.28 -0.18
C PRO A 94 2.76 -1.24 -1.50
N GLY A 95 4.08 -1.01 -1.44
CA GLY A 95 4.96 -1.00 -2.60
C GLY A 95 5.19 0.38 -3.20
N GLU A 96 4.58 1.44 -2.67
CA GLU A 96 4.81 2.79 -3.14
C GLU A 96 6.06 3.42 -2.49
N SER A 97 6.81 4.21 -3.27
CA SER A 97 8.02 4.90 -2.82
C SER A 97 7.67 6.10 -1.92
N GLY A 98 8.08 6.03 -0.65
CA GLY A 98 7.97 7.18 0.25
C GLY A 98 8.90 8.33 -0.12
N ILE A 99 10.01 8.04 -0.81
CA ILE A 99 10.86 9.09 -1.40
C ILE A 99 10.08 9.89 -2.45
N GLN A 100 9.45 9.21 -3.41
CA GLN A 100 8.70 9.88 -4.46
C GLN A 100 7.50 10.65 -3.89
N ALA A 101 6.83 10.09 -2.87
CA ALA A 101 5.76 10.79 -2.17
C ALA A 101 6.24 12.10 -1.53
N ALA A 102 7.40 12.09 -0.85
CA ALA A 102 7.95 13.29 -0.21
C ALA A 102 8.31 14.37 -1.23
N ILE A 103 8.88 13.98 -2.36
CA ILE A 103 9.18 14.88 -3.48
C ILE A 103 7.90 15.50 -4.03
N ASN A 104 6.84 14.71 -4.20
CA ASN A 104 5.59 15.18 -4.79
C ASN A 104 4.81 16.12 -3.87
N MET A 105 4.88 15.93 -2.54
CA MET A 105 4.08 16.72 -1.59
C MET A 105 4.79 17.96 -1.04
N VAL A 106 6.11 18.08 -1.17
CA VAL A 106 6.87 19.15 -0.49
C VAL A 106 6.34 20.56 -0.77
N ASP A 107 5.85 20.80 -1.98
CA ASP A 107 5.33 22.10 -2.43
C ASP A 107 3.85 22.31 -2.07
N THR A 108 3.13 21.26 -1.66
CA THR A 108 1.74 21.35 -1.18
C THR A 108 1.63 21.40 0.33
N LEU A 109 2.73 21.14 1.06
CA LEU A 109 2.73 21.22 2.51
C LEU A 109 2.45 22.64 3.01
N PRO A 110 1.61 22.81 4.06
CA PRO A 110 1.42 24.11 4.70
C PRO A 110 2.76 24.70 5.17
N ALA A 111 2.94 26.00 4.96
CA ALA A 111 4.16 26.71 5.36
C ALA A 111 4.54 26.47 6.84
N PRO A 112 3.61 26.49 7.81
CA PRO A 112 3.95 26.18 9.21
C PRO A 112 4.51 24.77 9.41
N VAL A 113 4.09 23.78 8.62
CA VAL A 113 4.66 22.42 8.70
C VAL A 113 6.07 22.42 8.13
N ARG A 114 6.30 23.04 6.96
CA ARG A 114 7.64 23.16 6.33
C ARG A 114 8.64 23.91 7.20
N GLU A 115 8.19 24.87 8.00
CA GLU A 115 9.05 25.62 8.93
C GLU A 115 9.51 24.79 10.13
N ARG A 116 8.70 23.81 10.55
CA ARG A 116 8.87 23.10 11.83
C ARG A 116 9.38 21.68 11.68
N PHE A 117 9.26 21.07 10.50
CA PHE A 117 9.65 19.68 10.30
C PHE A 117 10.56 19.49 9.09
N ASP A 118 11.61 18.68 9.27
CA ASP A 118 12.25 18.03 8.14
C ASP A 118 11.22 17.07 7.53
N LEU A 119 10.94 17.17 6.23
CA LEU A 119 10.09 16.19 5.55
C LEU A 119 10.94 14.98 5.19
N VAL A 120 10.58 13.80 5.69
CA VAL A 120 11.34 12.57 5.46
C VAL A 120 10.48 11.53 4.78
N GLY A 121 10.92 11.09 3.61
CA GLY A 121 10.38 9.94 2.91
C GLY A 121 11.37 8.78 2.97
N PHE A 122 10.87 7.56 3.12
CA PHE A 122 11.69 6.35 3.01
C PHE A 122 11.01 5.33 2.12
N ASP A 123 11.81 4.55 1.42
CA ASP A 123 11.31 3.38 0.71
C ASP A 123 11.41 2.16 1.66
N PRO A 124 10.30 1.47 1.97
CA PRO A 124 10.34 0.27 2.83
C PRO A 124 11.25 -0.83 2.28
N ARG A 125 11.59 -1.82 3.11
CA ARG A 125 12.31 -3.02 2.68
C ARG A 125 11.65 -3.65 1.45
N GLY A 126 12.43 -3.91 0.40
CA GLY A 126 11.91 -4.45 -0.85
C GLY A 126 11.28 -3.44 -1.82
N VAL A 127 11.15 -2.16 -1.45
CA VAL A 127 10.42 -1.15 -2.26
C VAL A 127 11.37 -0.15 -2.91
N GLY A 128 11.07 0.26 -4.14
CA GLY A 128 11.69 1.39 -4.83
C GLY A 128 13.22 1.32 -4.86
N MET A 129 13.86 2.30 -4.21
CA MET A 129 15.31 2.44 -4.17
C MET A 129 15.98 1.63 -3.05
N SER A 130 15.22 1.00 -2.16
CA SER A 130 15.75 0.10 -1.13
C SER A 130 16.26 -1.21 -1.72
N ARG A 131 17.22 -1.84 -1.05
CA ARG A 131 17.93 -3.04 -1.54
C ARG A 131 17.92 -4.18 -0.51
N PRO A 132 17.73 -5.44 -0.95
CA PRO A 132 17.34 -5.83 -2.30
C PRO A 132 15.92 -5.33 -2.63
N ALA A 133 15.71 -4.88 -3.87
CA ALA A 133 14.38 -4.49 -4.35
C ALA A 133 13.63 -5.73 -4.80
N LEU A 134 12.35 -5.83 -4.44
CA LEU A 134 11.53 -6.98 -4.72
C LEU A 134 11.08 -6.99 -6.17
N TRP A 135 11.42 -8.05 -6.91
CA TRP A 135 11.01 -8.24 -8.30
C TRP A 135 10.54 -9.66 -8.52
N CYS A 136 9.44 -9.80 -9.25
CA CYS A 136 8.83 -11.05 -9.66
C CYS A 136 8.59 -11.04 -11.17
N ASN A 137 7.81 -10.10 -11.68
CA ASN A 137 7.56 -9.99 -13.10
C ASN A 137 8.68 -9.26 -13.85
N SER A 138 8.77 -9.50 -15.16
CA SER A 138 9.41 -8.59 -16.10
C SER A 138 8.38 -7.59 -16.64
N ASP A 139 8.83 -6.55 -17.34
CA ASP A 139 7.95 -5.62 -18.04
C ASP A 139 7.01 -6.36 -19.02
N GLU A 140 7.54 -7.37 -19.73
CA GLU A 140 6.78 -8.20 -20.68
C GLU A 140 5.74 -9.09 -19.98
N ASP A 141 6.07 -9.64 -18.81
CA ASP A 141 5.10 -10.41 -18.03
C ASP A 141 3.90 -9.55 -17.62
N ASN A 142 4.16 -8.31 -17.17
CA ASN A 142 3.11 -7.37 -16.79
C ASN A 142 2.25 -6.95 -18.00
N ASP A 143 2.88 -6.60 -19.12
CA ASP A 143 2.17 -6.24 -20.35
C ASP A 143 1.31 -7.40 -20.86
N ARG A 144 1.79 -8.65 -20.79
CA ARG A 144 1.03 -9.84 -21.17
C ARG A 144 -0.20 -10.06 -20.29
N LEU A 145 -0.06 -9.93 -18.97
CA LEU A 145 -1.18 -10.10 -18.03
C LEU A 145 -2.25 -9.02 -18.23
N ARG A 146 -1.85 -7.78 -18.52
CA ARG A 146 -2.78 -6.68 -18.81
C ARG A 146 -3.54 -6.88 -20.13
N ALA A 147 -2.92 -7.54 -21.10
CA ALA A 147 -3.53 -7.88 -22.38
C ALA A 147 -4.39 -9.15 -22.34
N ASP A 148 -4.36 -9.93 -21.25
CA ASP A 148 -5.06 -11.21 -21.14
C ASP A 148 -6.59 -11.02 -21.14
N PRO A 149 -7.33 -11.61 -22.09
CA PRO A 149 -8.79 -11.43 -22.19
C PRO A 149 -9.56 -12.37 -21.24
N THR A 150 -8.90 -13.19 -20.41
CA THR A 150 -9.56 -14.17 -19.56
C THR A 150 -10.25 -13.50 -18.37
N VAL A 151 -11.54 -13.20 -18.53
CA VAL A 151 -12.38 -12.54 -17.52
C VAL A 151 -13.52 -13.41 -16.99
N GLU A 152 -13.90 -14.46 -17.73
CA GLU A 152 -14.93 -15.40 -17.30
C GLU A 152 -14.35 -16.45 -16.35
N TYR A 153 -15.01 -16.67 -15.22
CA TYR A 153 -14.61 -17.68 -14.24
C TYR A 153 -15.21 -19.04 -14.56
N THR A 154 -15.04 -19.50 -15.79
CA THR A 154 -15.26 -20.91 -16.14
C THR A 154 -14.15 -21.78 -15.51
N PRO A 155 -14.32 -23.11 -15.39
CA PRO A 155 -13.24 -23.98 -14.90
C PRO A 155 -11.92 -23.83 -15.67
N GLU A 156 -11.99 -23.63 -16.98
CA GLU A 156 -10.81 -23.34 -17.82
C GLU A 156 -10.20 -21.96 -17.50
N GLY A 157 -11.03 -20.93 -17.35
CA GLY A 157 -10.57 -19.57 -16.99
C GLY A 157 -9.93 -19.53 -15.61
N VAL A 158 -10.53 -20.17 -14.62
CA VAL A 158 -9.98 -20.33 -13.26
C VAL A 158 -8.65 -21.08 -13.29
N THR A 159 -8.57 -22.18 -14.05
CA THR A 159 -7.32 -22.95 -14.21
C THR A 159 -6.21 -22.11 -14.83
N HIS A 160 -6.54 -21.29 -15.84
CA HIS A 160 -5.61 -20.39 -16.50
C HIS A 160 -5.08 -19.32 -15.54
N ILE A 161 -5.97 -18.59 -14.86
CA ILE A 161 -5.61 -17.54 -13.90
C ILE A 161 -4.72 -18.10 -12.79
N GLU A 162 -5.09 -19.24 -12.19
CA GLU A 162 -4.26 -19.85 -11.15
C GLU A 162 -2.91 -20.38 -11.68
N GLY A 163 -2.85 -20.78 -12.94
CA GLY A 163 -1.59 -21.14 -13.61
C GLY A 163 -0.64 -19.94 -13.69
N GLU A 164 -1.16 -18.79 -14.11
CA GLU A 164 -0.44 -17.52 -14.15
C GLU A 164 0.04 -17.08 -12.76
N THR A 165 -0.83 -17.20 -11.76
CA THR A 165 -0.53 -16.93 -10.36
C THR A 165 0.63 -17.80 -9.85
N LYS A 166 0.58 -19.12 -10.09
CA LYS A 166 1.66 -20.04 -9.67
C LYS A 166 2.98 -19.71 -10.37
N ALA A 167 2.94 -19.33 -11.65
CA ALA A 167 4.12 -18.91 -12.39
C ALA A 167 4.71 -17.59 -11.83
N PHE A 168 3.85 -16.63 -11.46
CA PHE A 168 4.27 -15.39 -10.79
C PHE A 168 5.01 -15.68 -9.48
N ILE A 169 4.44 -16.54 -8.63
CA ILE A 169 5.04 -16.89 -7.34
C ILE A 169 6.39 -17.57 -7.51
N GLN A 170 6.50 -18.48 -8.48
CA GLN A 170 7.78 -19.11 -8.79
C GLN A 170 8.84 -18.06 -9.19
N ARG A 171 8.46 -17.07 -10.01
CA ARG A 171 9.38 -15.96 -10.35
C ARG A 171 9.80 -15.15 -9.13
N CYS A 172 8.89 -14.89 -8.18
CA CYS A 172 9.23 -14.24 -6.92
C CYS A 172 10.27 -15.04 -6.12
N VAL A 173 10.03 -16.35 -5.94
CA VAL A 173 10.92 -17.26 -5.21
C VAL A 173 12.30 -17.32 -5.87
N ASP A 174 12.33 -17.48 -7.20
CA ASP A 174 13.58 -17.61 -7.97
C ASP A 174 14.44 -16.33 -7.90
N LYS A 175 13.81 -15.15 -7.85
CA LYS A 175 14.50 -13.86 -7.83
C LYS A 175 14.88 -13.40 -6.43
N MET A 176 14.05 -13.68 -5.42
CA MET A 176 14.18 -13.08 -4.09
C MET A 176 14.60 -14.06 -3.00
N GLY A 177 14.25 -15.34 -3.17
CA GLY A 177 14.41 -16.38 -2.15
C GLY A 177 13.45 -16.23 -0.97
N ASP A 178 13.04 -17.37 -0.41
CA ASP A 178 12.03 -17.44 0.68
C ASP A 178 12.42 -16.60 1.90
N ASP A 179 13.70 -16.57 2.27
CA ASP A 179 14.18 -15.86 3.45
C ASP A 179 13.93 -14.34 3.38
N PHE A 180 14.06 -13.73 2.20
CA PHE A 180 13.71 -12.31 2.05
C PHE A 180 12.19 -12.12 2.02
N LEU A 181 11.46 -12.99 1.29
CA LEU A 181 10.00 -12.91 1.18
C LEU A 181 9.30 -13.09 2.53
N ALA A 182 9.84 -13.91 3.44
CA ALA A 182 9.30 -14.09 4.79
C ALA A 182 9.43 -12.84 5.67
N ASN A 183 10.29 -11.90 5.29
CA ASN A 183 10.72 -10.79 6.14
C ASN A 183 10.32 -9.41 5.62
N VAL A 184 9.52 -9.31 4.54
CA VAL A 184 9.08 -8.02 3.96
C VAL A 184 7.84 -7.41 4.61
N GLY A 185 7.19 -8.12 5.54
CA GLY A 185 5.92 -7.71 6.16
C GLY A 185 6.00 -6.48 7.06
N THR A 186 4.83 -5.95 7.40
CA THR A 186 4.64 -4.70 8.15
C THR A 186 5.35 -4.72 9.50
N ASP A 187 5.34 -5.85 10.21
CA ASP A 187 5.96 -5.93 11.54
C ASP A 187 7.45 -5.57 11.50
N ASN A 188 8.14 -5.99 10.45
CA ASN A 188 9.53 -5.63 10.26
C ASN A 188 9.70 -4.20 9.71
N VAL A 189 8.76 -3.70 8.90
CA VAL A 189 8.74 -2.28 8.50
C VAL A 189 8.54 -1.36 9.71
N ALA A 190 7.75 -1.76 10.71
CA ALA A 190 7.58 -1.02 11.96
C ALA A 190 8.90 -0.99 12.78
N ARG A 191 9.65 -2.10 12.81
CA ARG A 191 10.99 -2.13 13.42
C ARG A 191 11.99 -1.25 12.66
N ASP A 192 11.97 -1.29 11.34
CA ASP A 192 12.78 -0.40 10.49
C ASP A 192 12.50 1.07 10.77
N LEU A 193 11.23 1.41 11.00
CA LEU A 193 10.79 2.76 11.30
C LEU A 193 11.35 3.27 12.64
N ASP A 194 11.57 2.39 13.65
CA ASP A 194 12.24 2.80 14.89
C ASP A 194 13.74 2.99 14.71
N VAL A 195 14.38 2.15 13.87
CA VAL A 195 15.78 2.36 13.47
C VAL A 195 15.93 3.69 12.73
N LEU A 196 14.99 4.02 11.83
CA LEU A 196 14.95 5.31 11.13
C LEU A 196 14.78 6.48 12.10
N ARG A 197 13.80 6.42 13.00
CA ARG A 197 13.59 7.44 14.04
C ARG A 197 14.88 7.71 14.81
N ALA A 198 15.55 6.64 15.29
CA ALA A 198 16.81 6.77 16.00
C ALA A 198 17.93 7.34 15.11
N GLY A 199 18.03 6.89 13.86
CA GLY A 199 19.03 7.36 12.89
C GLY A 199 18.85 8.82 12.45
N LEU A 200 17.63 9.35 12.52
CA LEU A 200 17.30 10.77 12.33
C LEU A 200 17.68 11.63 13.55
N GLY A 201 17.93 11.01 14.71
CA GLY A 201 18.22 11.69 15.96
C GLY A 201 16.98 12.21 16.70
N ASP A 202 15.77 11.76 16.31
CA ASP A 202 14.53 12.18 16.96
C ASP A 202 14.21 11.24 18.14
N GLU A 203 13.95 11.79 19.33
CA GLU A 203 13.60 10.97 20.52
C GLU A 203 12.28 10.21 20.32
N LYS A 204 11.34 10.81 19.60
CA LYS A 204 10.01 10.27 19.30
C LYS A 204 9.61 10.55 17.86
N LEU A 205 8.94 9.61 17.23
CA LEU A 205 8.45 9.65 15.86
C LEU A 205 7.28 10.63 15.69
N THR A 206 7.37 11.51 14.70
CA THR A 206 6.21 12.21 14.11
C THR A 206 5.91 11.58 12.75
N TYR A 207 4.73 10.99 12.60
CA TYR A 207 4.41 10.15 11.45
C TYR A 207 3.11 10.58 10.76
N LEU A 208 3.10 10.50 9.43
CA LEU A 208 1.92 10.65 8.60
C LEU A 208 1.84 9.47 7.63
N GLY A 209 0.91 8.56 7.90
CA GLY A 209 0.65 7.39 7.07
C GLY A 209 -0.62 7.57 6.26
N TYR A 210 -0.53 7.32 4.96
CA TYR A 210 -1.68 7.29 4.06
C TYR A 210 -2.01 5.86 3.68
N SER A 211 -3.29 5.52 3.56
CA SER A 211 -3.71 4.22 3.02
C SER A 211 -3.06 3.06 3.80
N TYR A 212 -2.35 2.14 3.12
CA TYR A 212 -1.55 1.10 3.77
C TYR A 212 -0.52 1.62 4.81
N GLY A 213 -0.01 2.85 4.67
CA GLY A 213 0.82 3.50 5.68
C GLY A 213 0.10 3.61 7.04
N THR A 214 -1.23 3.57 7.07
CA THR A 214 -1.98 3.53 8.33
C THR A 214 -1.79 2.21 9.09
N ARG A 215 -1.62 1.08 8.37
CA ARG A 215 -1.24 -0.21 8.97
C ARG A 215 0.18 -0.16 9.54
N ILE A 216 1.13 0.43 8.82
CA ILE A 216 2.49 0.68 9.35
C ILE A 216 2.43 1.51 10.65
N GLY A 217 1.62 2.58 10.64
CA GLY A 217 1.43 3.43 11.82
C GLY A 217 0.87 2.67 13.02
N ALA A 218 -0.19 1.88 12.83
CA ALA A 218 -0.78 1.06 13.89
C ALA A 218 0.22 0.03 14.45
N ALA A 219 0.93 -0.70 13.60
CA ALA A 219 1.94 -1.67 14.02
C ALA A 219 3.11 -1.00 14.77
N TYR A 220 3.56 0.18 14.33
CA TYR A 220 4.57 0.96 15.05
C TYR A 220 4.06 1.42 16.42
N ALA A 221 2.80 1.86 16.50
CA ALA A 221 2.19 2.27 17.75
C ALA A 221 2.11 1.11 18.75
N GLU A 222 1.81 -0.11 18.30
CA GLU A 222 1.80 -1.31 19.15
C GLU A 222 3.20 -1.73 19.61
N ALA A 223 4.17 -1.70 18.70
CA ALA A 223 5.54 -2.14 19.00
C ALA A 223 6.33 -1.11 19.83
N PHE A 224 6.10 0.19 19.60
CA PHE A 224 6.89 1.28 20.18
C PHE A 224 6.03 2.47 20.67
N PRO A 225 4.99 2.25 21.51
CA PRO A 225 4.04 3.29 21.89
C PRO A 225 4.69 4.51 22.56
N GLN A 226 5.70 4.27 23.38
CA GLN A 226 6.45 5.31 24.08
C GLN A 226 7.25 6.21 23.14
N ASN A 227 7.57 5.73 21.94
CA ASN A 227 8.34 6.43 20.93
C ASN A 227 7.44 7.22 19.96
N VAL A 228 6.12 7.28 20.16
CA VAL A 228 5.23 8.11 19.32
C VAL A 228 5.10 9.52 19.91
N ARG A 229 5.43 10.55 19.11
CA ARG A 229 5.17 11.97 19.42
C ARG A 229 3.79 12.38 18.93
N ALA A 230 3.56 12.20 17.64
CA ALA A 230 2.31 12.53 16.95
C ALA A 230 2.17 11.62 15.74
N MET A 231 0.95 11.19 15.44
CA MET A 231 0.67 10.23 14.38
C MET A 231 -0.64 10.59 13.69
N ILE A 232 -0.57 10.88 12.39
CA ILE A 232 -1.75 11.06 11.52
C ILE A 232 -1.90 9.81 10.65
N LEU A 233 -3.10 9.24 10.61
CA LEU A 233 -3.47 8.08 9.81
C LEU A 233 -4.64 8.46 8.91
N ASP A 234 -4.39 8.67 7.61
CA ASP A 234 -5.36 9.17 6.64
C ASP A 234 -5.70 8.09 5.60
N GLY A 235 -6.98 7.73 5.49
CA GLY A 235 -7.41 6.56 4.73
C GLY A 235 -7.04 5.26 5.44
N ALA A 236 -7.80 4.93 6.48
CA ALA A 236 -7.45 3.89 7.45
C ALA A 236 -7.67 2.46 6.95
N ILE A 237 -6.71 1.59 7.23
CA ILE A 237 -6.89 0.14 7.24
C ILE A 237 -7.18 -0.30 8.68
N ASP A 238 -8.28 -1.02 8.89
CA ASP A 238 -8.58 -1.69 10.16
C ASP A 238 -7.83 -3.04 10.22
N PRO A 239 -6.82 -3.22 11.11
CA PRO A 239 -6.09 -4.48 11.24
C PRO A 239 -6.94 -5.64 11.77
N ASN A 240 -8.12 -5.37 12.35
CA ASN A 240 -9.01 -6.39 12.90
C ASN A 240 -10.03 -6.91 11.88
N ALA A 241 -10.10 -6.32 10.68
CA ALA A 241 -11.14 -6.65 9.71
C ALA A 241 -11.01 -8.09 9.18
N ASP A 242 -12.14 -8.76 8.99
CA ASP A 242 -12.19 -9.99 8.18
C ASP A 242 -11.82 -9.65 6.73
N PRO A 243 -10.89 -10.38 6.09
CA PRO A 243 -10.40 -10.03 4.77
C PRO A 243 -11.49 -10.06 3.70
N ILE A 244 -12.43 -11.00 3.74
CA ILE A 244 -13.50 -11.11 2.72
C ILE A 244 -14.49 -9.96 2.88
N GLU A 245 -14.92 -9.68 4.11
CA GLU A 245 -15.84 -8.57 4.37
C GLU A 245 -15.22 -7.21 4.04
N ALA A 246 -13.92 -7.04 4.30
CA ALA A 246 -13.19 -5.83 3.93
C ALA A 246 -13.11 -5.64 2.40
N ASP A 247 -12.79 -6.70 1.65
CA ASP A 247 -12.69 -6.64 0.20
C ASP A 247 -14.07 -6.33 -0.43
N ILE A 248 -15.16 -6.95 0.05
CA ILE A 248 -16.53 -6.64 -0.42
C ILE A 248 -16.97 -5.22 -0.06
N ALA A 249 -16.59 -4.72 1.12
CA ALA A 249 -16.87 -3.34 1.53
C ALA A 249 -16.11 -2.33 0.65
N GLN A 250 -14.89 -2.65 0.24
CA GLN A 250 -14.12 -1.87 -0.71
C GLN A 250 -14.80 -1.86 -2.09
N ASP A 251 -15.23 -3.01 -2.61
CA ASP A 251 -15.99 -3.11 -3.87
C ASP A 251 -17.23 -2.21 -3.84
N ALA A 252 -18.05 -2.30 -2.79
CA ALA A 252 -19.23 -1.46 -2.62
C ALA A 252 -18.88 0.05 -2.58
N ALA A 253 -17.75 0.41 -1.98
CA ALA A 253 -17.30 1.80 -1.91
C ALA A 253 -16.80 2.32 -3.27
N PHE A 254 -16.09 1.50 -4.05
CA PHE A 254 -15.77 1.81 -5.45
C PHE A 254 -17.03 1.98 -6.31
N GLN A 255 -18.03 1.12 -6.14
CA GLN A 255 -19.32 1.27 -6.84
C GLN A 255 -20.03 2.57 -6.44
N LYS A 256 -19.96 2.96 -5.17
CA LYS A 256 -20.49 4.25 -4.72
C LYS A 256 -19.74 5.41 -5.38
N ALA A 257 -18.40 5.37 -5.43
CA ALA A 257 -17.62 6.41 -6.11
C ALA A 257 -17.94 6.47 -7.62
N PHE A 258 -18.18 5.33 -8.26
CA PHE A 258 -18.64 5.26 -9.65
C PHE A 258 -20.01 5.93 -9.82
N ASN A 259 -20.94 5.68 -8.90
CA ASN A 259 -22.25 6.33 -8.89
C ASN A 259 -22.13 7.84 -8.70
N ASP A 260 -21.23 8.30 -7.82
CA ASP A 260 -20.96 9.72 -7.59
C ASP A 260 -20.38 10.38 -8.87
N PHE A 261 -19.44 9.71 -9.56
CA PHE A 261 -18.92 10.15 -10.86
C PHE A 261 -20.02 10.22 -11.92
N ALA A 262 -20.83 9.17 -12.04
CA ALA A 262 -21.91 9.11 -13.02
C ALA A 262 -22.95 10.22 -12.80
N ALA A 263 -23.32 10.47 -11.54
CA ALA A 263 -24.23 11.55 -11.17
C ALA A 263 -23.65 12.94 -11.45
N ASP A 264 -22.34 13.13 -11.29
CA ASP A 264 -21.67 14.36 -11.65
C ASP A 264 -21.61 14.56 -13.17
N CYS A 265 -21.19 13.52 -13.89
CA CYS A 265 -21.12 13.50 -15.35
C CYS A 265 -22.48 13.78 -16.00
N ALA A 266 -23.56 13.16 -15.50
CA ALA A 266 -24.91 13.30 -16.04
C ALA A 266 -25.49 14.73 -15.99
N LYS A 267 -24.82 15.66 -15.29
CA LYS A 267 -25.16 17.10 -15.33
C LYS A 267 -24.84 17.72 -16.69
N ASP A 268 -23.92 17.12 -17.45
CA ASP A 268 -23.59 17.53 -18.80
C ASP A 268 -24.35 16.69 -19.83
N GLU A 269 -24.92 17.34 -20.86
CA GLU A 269 -25.68 16.65 -21.92
C GLU A 269 -24.81 15.71 -22.77
N ASP A 270 -23.49 15.90 -22.78
CA ASP A 270 -22.52 15.10 -23.53
C ASP A 270 -21.94 13.93 -22.71
N CYS A 271 -22.46 13.65 -21.52
CA CYS A 271 -21.94 12.58 -20.67
C CYS A 271 -21.88 11.22 -21.40
N PRO A 272 -20.72 10.53 -21.40
CA PRO A 272 -20.55 9.26 -22.06
C PRO A 272 -21.38 8.11 -21.45
N LEU A 273 -21.91 8.30 -20.24
CA LEU A 273 -22.81 7.36 -19.56
C LEU A 273 -24.30 7.71 -19.74
N GLY A 274 -24.61 8.80 -20.45
CA GLY A 274 -25.96 9.35 -20.57
C GLY A 274 -26.32 10.30 -19.41
N THR A 275 -27.52 10.85 -19.47
CA THR A 275 -28.03 11.84 -18.49
C THR A 275 -28.91 11.23 -17.39
N ASP A 276 -29.11 9.91 -17.41
CA ASP A 276 -29.80 9.15 -16.36
C ASP A 276 -28.77 8.31 -15.58
N PRO A 277 -28.29 8.77 -14.41
CA PRO A 277 -27.26 8.07 -13.66
C PRO A 277 -27.70 6.68 -13.16
N ALA A 278 -29.01 6.40 -13.11
CA ALA A 278 -29.50 5.07 -12.73
C ALA A 278 -29.17 3.99 -13.79
N LYS A 279 -28.81 4.39 -15.01
CA LYS A 279 -28.41 3.50 -16.11
C LYS A 279 -26.92 3.52 -16.39
N ALA A 280 -26.14 4.22 -15.58
CA ALA A 280 -24.72 4.46 -15.84
C ALA A 280 -23.89 3.17 -15.88
N VAL A 281 -24.20 2.20 -15.02
CA VAL A 281 -23.52 0.88 -15.02
C VAL A 281 -23.80 0.13 -16.33
N GLU A 282 -25.06 0.06 -16.76
CA GLU A 282 -25.44 -0.58 -18.02
C GLU A 282 -24.74 0.09 -19.21
N ALA A 283 -24.74 1.42 -19.26
CA ALA A 283 -24.07 2.18 -20.30
C ALA A 283 -22.55 1.96 -20.31
N TYR A 284 -21.94 1.87 -19.12
CA TYR A 284 -20.51 1.60 -18.96
C TYR A 284 -20.14 0.20 -19.44
N LEU A 285 -20.82 -0.83 -18.95
CA LEU A 285 -20.57 -2.22 -19.35
C LEU A 285 -20.76 -2.42 -20.86
N ALA A 286 -21.77 -1.79 -21.46
CA ALA A 286 -21.97 -1.81 -22.91
C ALA A 286 -20.77 -1.22 -23.72
N MET A 287 -19.95 -0.35 -23.11
CA MET A 287 -18.73 0.17 -23.72
C MET A 287 -17.51 -0.70 -23.46
N VAL A 288 -17.36 -1.26 -22.25
CA VAL A 288 -16.14 -1.98 -21.86
C VAL A 288 -16.18 -3.48 -22.16
N GLU A 289 -17.31 -4.16 -22.00
CA GLU A 289 -17.40 -5.61 -22.23
C GLU A 289 -16.96 -6.06 -23.64
N PRO A 290 -17.26 -5.32 -24.74
CA PRO A 290 -16.75 -5.68 -26.06
C PRO A 290 -15.22 -5.76 -26.16
N LEU A 291 -14.49 -5.06 -25.27
CA LEU A 291 -13.03 -5.02 -25.25
C LEU A 291 -12.39 -6.37 -24.94
N VAL A 292 -13.15 -7.32 -24.36
CA VAL A 292 -12.69 -8.69 -24.10
C VAL A 292 -12.33 -9.40 -25.40
N GLN A 293 -13.12 -9.20 -26.45
CA GLN A 293 -12.89 -9.81 -27.77
C GLN A 293 -12.21 -8.85 -28.74
N HIS A 294 -12.45 -7.55 -28.58
CA HIS A 294 -12.02 -6.50 -29.51
C HIS A 294 -11.43 -5.31 -28.76
N PRO A 295 -10.15 -5.39 -28.33
CA PRO A 295 -9.46 -4.26 -27.70
C PRO A 295 -9.58 -2.98 -28.54
N ALA A 296 -9.78 -1.84 -27.88
CA ALA A 296 -9.92 -0.56 -28.57
C ALA A 296 -8.58 -0.09 -29.13
N THR A 297 -8.61 0.65 -30.23
CA THR A 297 -7.39 1.14 -30.89
C THR A 297 -6.80 2.31 -30.11
N THR A 298 -5.48 2.31 -29.94
CA THR A 298 -4.72 3.41 -29.35
C THR A 298 -3.58 3.84 -30.27
N THR A 299 -2.98 4.99 -29.99
CA THR A 299 -1.71 5.41 -30.61
C THR A 299 -0.53 4.58 -30.13
N ASP A 300 -0.60 4.07 -28.90
CA ASP A 300 0.29 3.03 -28.38
C ASP A 300 -0.02 1.68 -29.05
N PRO A 301 0.98 0.85 -29.39
CA PRO A 301 0.77 -0.44 -30.06
C PRO A 301 0.00 -1.48 -29.24
N ARG A 302 -0.14 -1.31 -27.92
CA ARG A 302 -0.84 -2.27 -27.05
C ARG A 302 -2.34 -2.35 -27.32
N GLY A 303 -2.96 -1.25 -27.74
CA GLY A 303 -4.42 -1.10 -27.65
C GLY A 303 -4.89 -0.98 -26.20
N LEU A 304 -6.21 -0.86 -26.02
CA LEU A 304 -6.85 -0.88 -24.70
C LEU A 304 -7.64 -2.18 -24.51
N SER A 305 -7.18 -3.03 -23.60
CA SER A 305 -7.89 -4.25 -23.18
C SER A 305 -9.04 -3.93 -22.21
N TYR A 306 -9.92 -4.92 -21.96
CA TYR A 306 -10.92 -4.83 -20.89
C TYR A 306 -10.27 -4.56 -19.53
N ASN A 307 -9.23 -5.32 -19.17
CA ASN A 307 -8.55 -5.17 -17.87
C ASN A 307 -8.00 -3.76 -17.67
N ASP A 308 -7.36 -3.19 -18.69
CA ASP A 308 -6.85 -1.82 -18.61
C ASP A 308 -7.97 -0.78 -18.56
N ALA A 309 -9.11 -1.00 -19.23
CA ALA A 309 -10.26 -0.11 -19.12
C ALA A 309 -10.85 -0.10 -17.69
N ILE A 310 -10.96 -1.27 -17.05
CA ILE A 310 -11.38 -1.39 -15.65
C ILE A 310 -10.37 -0.71 -14.72
N VAL A 311 -9.07 -0.98 -14.87
CA VAL A 311 -8.02 -0.36 -14.04
C VAL A 311 -7.97 1.16 -14.20
N GLY A 312 -8.11 1.68 -15.42
CA GLY A 312 -8.19 3.12 -15.67
C GLY A 312 -9.44 3.74 -15.01
N THR A 313 -10.56 3.01 -14.98
CA THR A 313 -11.78 3.45 -14.28
C THR A 313 -11.60 3.44 -12.78
N ILE A 314 -10.97 2.40 -12.21
CA ILE A 314 -10.61 2.30 -10.79
C ILE A 314 -9.75 3.50 -10.38
N LEU A 315 -8.71 3.84 -11.14
CA LEU A 315 -7.88 5.03 -10.86
C LEU A 315 -8.73 6.29 -10.74
N ALA A 316 -9.73 6.44 -11.60
CA ALA A 316 -10.59 7.60 -11.58
C ALA A 316 -11.42 7.74 -10.29
N MET A 317 -11.71 6.62 -9.62
CA MET A 317 -12.48 6.64 -8.39
C MET A 317 -11.67 7.15 -7.20
N TYR A 318 -10.33 7.05 -7.24
CA TYR A 318 -9.46 7.56 -6.17
C TYR A 318 -9.60 9.07 -5.94
N SER A 319 -9.90 9.85 -6.97
CA SER A 319 -10.01 11.31 -6.84
C SER A 319 -10.85 11.92 -7.96
N LYS A 320 -11.66 12.92 -7.59
CA LYS A 320 -12.41 13.76 -8.55
C LYS A 320 -11.53 14.44 -9.59
N SER A 321 -10.24 14.63 -9.31
CA SER A 321 -9.30 15.20 -10.30
C SER A 321 -9.15 14.32 -11.55
N PHE A 322 -9.46 13.03 -11.46
CA PHE A 322 -9.43 12.10 -12.58
C PHE A 322 -10.76 11.98 -13.33
N TRP A 323 -11.87 12.50 -12.81
CA TRP A 323 -13.18 12.39 -13.44
C TRP A 323 -13.25 13.01 -14.85
N PRO A 324 -12.63 14.19 -15.12
CA PRO A 324 -12.57 14.71 -16.49
C PRO A 324 -11.81 13.79 -17.46
N HIS A 325 -10.78 13.08 -16.98
CA HIS A 325 -10.02 12.12 -17.77
C HIS A 325 -10.85 10.86 -18.05
N LEU A 326 -11.59 10.35 -17.06
CA LEU A 326 -12.52 9.24 -17.27
C LEU A 326 -13.62 9.61 -18.27
N LYS A 327 -14.22 10.81 -18.16
CA LYS A 327 -15.19 11.32 -19.14
C LYS A 327 -14.60 11.34 -20.56
N THR A 328 -13.34 11.77 -20.69
CA THR A 328 -12.63 11.78 -21.97
C THR A 328 -12.41 10.37 -22.50
N GLY A 329 -11.88 9.44 -21.69
CA GLY A 329 -11.63 8.06 -22.10
C GLY A 329 -12.88 7.27 -22.45
N LEU A 330 -14.00 7.49 -21.75
CA LEU A 330 -15.30 6.89 -22.10
C LEU A 330 -15.88 7.50 -23.38
N THR A 331 -15.60 8.78 -23.67
CA THR A 331 -15.95 9.40 -24.94
C THR A 331 -15.14 8.80 -26.08
N GLU A 332 -13.84 8.60 -25.89
CA GLU A 332 -12.97 7.91 -26.85
C GLU A 332 -13.48 6.49 -27.16
N LEU A 333 -13.92 5.74 -26.15
CA LEU A 333 -14.44 4.38 -26.33
C LEU A 333 -15.66 4.33 -27.25
N ARG A 334 -16.55 5.33 -27.20
CA ARG A 334 -17.69 5.43 -28.13
C ARG A 334 -17.24 5.52 -29.59
N ASP A 335 -16.05 6.06 -29.84
CA ASP A 335 -15.43 6.19 -31.16
C ASP A 335 -14.45 5.04 -31.49
N GLY A 336 -14.40 3.99 -30.65
CA GLY A 336 -13.50 2.84 -30.82
C GLY A 336 -12.04 3.10 -30.44
N ARG A 337 -11.79 4.14 -29.62
CA ARG A 337 -10.46 4.59 -29.16
C ARG A 337 -10.29 4.39 -27.65
N GLY A 338 -9.05 4.28 -27.17
CA GLY A 338 -8.81 3.98 -25.74
C GLY A 338 -7.56 4.62 -25.13
N ASP A 339 -7.05 5.71 -25.72
CA ASP A 339 -5.75 6.29 -25.36
C ASP A 339 -5.73 6.83 -23.92
N THR A 340 -6.79 7.52 -23.51
CA THR A 340 -6.87 8.11 -22.17
C THR A 340 -7.00 7.02 -21.10
N LEU A 341 -7.87 6.02 -21.30
CA LEU A 341 -8.00 4.91 -20.34
C LEU A 341 -6.72 4.07 -20.26
N LEU A 342 -6.01 3.85 -21.37
CA LEU A 342 -4.71 3.16 -21.35
C LEU A 342 -3.67 3.94 -20.55
N THR A 343 -3.64 5.27 -20.72
CA THR A 343 -2.74 6.14 -19.95
C THR A 343 -3.10 6.12 -18.46
N MET A 344 -4.38 6.09 -18.11
CA MET A 344 -4.84 5.97 -16.73
C MET A 344 -4.44 4.60 -16.13
N ALA A 345 -4.58 3.51 -16.90
CA ALA A 345 -4.10 2.20 -16.48
C ALA A 345 -2.58 2.20 -16.25
N ASP A 346 -1.80 2.85 -17.12
CA ASP A 346 -0.34 3.00 -16.95
C ASP A 346 0.04 3.77 -15.68
N ILE A 347 -0.70 4.83 -15.34
CA ILE A 347 -0.48 5.59 -14.10
C ILE A 347 -0.73 4.72 -12.87
N TYR A 348 -1.80 3.92 -12.88
CA TYR A 348 -2.12 3.00 -11.78
C TYR A 348 -1.10 1.87 -11.66
N MET A 349 -0.71 1.28 -12.79
CA MET A 349 0.22 0.16 -12.87
C MET A 349 1.69 0.58 -12.80
N ARG A 350 1.97 1.88 -12.70
CA ARG A 350 3.33 2.47 -12.63
C ARG A 350 4.21 2.12 -13.83
N ARG A 351 3.63 2.11 -15.03
CA ARG A 351 4.34 1.90 -16.29
C ARG A 351 4.71 3.24 -16.92
N ASP A 352 6.00 3.47 -17.14
CA ASP A 352 6.47 4.70 -17.77
C ASP A 352 6.26 4.71 -19.30
N SER A 353 6.51 5.86 -19.93
CA SER A 353 6.37 6.04 -21.39
C SER A 353 7.38 5.24 -22.23
N LYS A 354 8.36 4.57 -21.61
CA LYS A 354 9.30 3.65 -22.24
C LYS A 354 8.92 2.19 -22.01
N GLY A 355 7.77 1.94 -21.37
CA GLY A 355 7.24 0.61 -21.07
C GLY A 355 7.92 -0.10 -19.92
N ARG A 356 8.57 0.65 -19.01
CA ARG A 356 9.20 0.09 -17.82
C ARG A 356 8.28 0.23 -16.63
N TYR A 357 8.13 -0.83 -15.86
CA TYR A 357 7.41 -0.79 -14.59
C TYR A 357 8.37 -0.39 -13.46
N ASP A 358 7.84 0.22 -12.41
CA ASP A 358 8.49 0.13 -11.10
C ASP A 358 8.14 -1.21 -10.43
N ASN A 359 8.64 -1.41 -9.20
CA ASN A 359 8.45 -2.67 -8.50
C ASN A 359 7.26 -2.67 -7.53
N SER A 360 6.40 -1.66 -7.60
CA SER A 360 5.33 -1.46 -6.61
C SER A 360 4.33 -2.60 -6.60
N THR A 361 3.91 -3.12 -7.76
CA THR A 361 2.97 -4.23 -7.85
C THR A 361 3.54 -5.52 -7.28
N ASP A 362 4.79 -5.85 -7.62
CA ASP A 362 5.46 -7.04 -7.09
C ASP A 362 5.61 -6.95 -5.57
N ALA A 363 6.06 -5.80 -5.07
CA ALA A 363 6.20 -5.54 -3.64
C ALA A 363 4.85 -5.59 -2.92
N ARG A 364 3.81 -4.98 -3.51
CA ARG A 364 2.44 -4.97 -2.96
C ARG A 364 1.93 -6.37 -2.67
N VAL A 365 2.06 -7.27 -3.64
CA VAL A 365 1.62 -8.66 -3.51
C VAL A 365 2.40 -9.34 -2.39
N ALA A 366 3.73 -9.29 -2.44
CA ALA A 366 4.56 -10.00 -1.46
C ALA A 366 4.30 -9.55 -0.02
N ILE A 367 4.17 -8.23 0.19
CA ILE A 367 3.92 -7.63 1.50
C ILE A 367 2.51 -8.01 1.98
N ASN A 368 1.48 -7.86 1.14
CA ASN A 368 0.10 -8.24 1.51
C ASN A 368 -0.02 -9.72 1.87
N CYS A 369 0.73 -10.60 1.22
CA CYS A 369 0.67 -12.04 1.48
C CYS A 369 1.34 -12.47 2.79
N VAL A 370 2.18 -11.62 3.39
CA VAL A 370 2.75 -11.89 4.72
C VAL A 370 2.06 -11.10 5.84
N ASP A 371 1.28 -10.08 5.52
CA ASP A 371 0.60 -9.24 6.53
C ASP A 371 -0.68 -9.87 7.12
N ARG A 372 -1.22 -10.94 6.51
CA ARG A 372 -2.39 -11.66 7.03
C ARG A 372 -2.45 -13.09 6.49
N PRO A 373 -3.08 -14.04 7.21
CA PRO A 373 -3.38 -15.36 6.66
C PRO A 373 -4.22 -15.26 5.38
N PRO A 374 -3.88 -16.00 4.32
CA PRO A 374 -4.67 -15.99 3.10
C PRO A 374 -5.98 -16.76 3.27
N VAL A 375 -7.00 -16.38 2.50
CA VAL A 375 -8.20 -17.17 2.32
C VAL A 375 -7.87 -18.37 1.43
N THR A 376 -7.93 -19.58 1.98
CA THR A 376 -7.61 -20.84 1.27
C THR A 376 -8.81 -21.75 1.05
N ASP A 377 -9.96 -21.37 1.59
CA ASP A 377 -11.23 -22.09 1.42
C ASP A 377 -11.91 -21.66 0.11
N ARG A 378 -12.01 -22.59 -0.85
CA ARG A 378 -12.59 -22.33 -2.18
C ARG A 378 -14.04 -21.86 -2.10
N ASP A 379 -14.85 -22.46 -1.24
CA ASP A 379 -16.29 -22.16 -1.17
C ASP A 379 -16.49 -20.71 -0.70
N LYS A 380 -15.61 -20.23 0.19
CA LYS A 380 -15.60 -18.82 0.62
C LYS A 380 -15.18 -17.88 -0.51
N VAL A 381 -14.21 -18.25 -1.33
CA VAL A 381 -13.78 -17.43 -2.49
C VAL A 381 -14.89 -17.34 -3.53
N ILE A 382 -15.58 -18.44 -3.81
CA ILE A 382 -16.72 -18.49 -4.73
C ILE A 382 -17.88 -17.62 -4.21
N GLU A 383 -18.20 -17.72 -2.92
CA GLU A 383 -19.25 -16.88 -2.32
C GLU A 383 -18.84 -15.40 -2.27
N ALA A 384 -17.55 -15.10 -2.08
CA ALA A 384 -17.03 -13.74 -2.16
C ALA A 384 -17.21 -13.15 -3.56
N ASP A 385 -16.86 -13.88 -4.63
CA ASP A 385 -17.09 -13.42 -6.02
C ASP A 385 -18.57 -13.11 -6.28
N ARG A 386 -19.48 -14.00 -5.87
CA ARG A 386 -20.93 -13.77 -6.01
C ARG A 386 -21.35 -12.45 -5.34
N ARG A 387 -20.88 -12.19 -4.12
CA ARG A 387 -21.21 -10.97 -3.36
C ARG A 387 -20.54 -9.72 -3.91
N SER A 388 -19.29 -9.82 -4.37
CA SER A 388 -18.57 -8.74 -5.02
C SER A 388 -19.25 -8.30 -6.31
N ARG A 389 -19.78 -9.25 -7.10
CA ARG A 389 -20.58 -8.95 -8.30
C ARG A 389 -21.85 -8.15 -8.00
N GLU A 390 -22.49 -8.45 -6.87
CA GLU A 390 -23.68 -7.72 -6.40
C GLU A 390 -23.31 -6.34 -5.82
N ALA A 391 -22.16 -6.24 -5.15
CA ALA A 391 -21.69 -5.02 -4.50
C ALA A 391 -21.14 -4.00 -5.51
N ALA A 392 -20.43 -4.46 -6.55
CA ALA A 392 -19.84 -3.63 -7.60
C ALA A 392 -20.10 -4.16 -9.01
N PRO A 393 -21.35 -4.08 -9.49
CA PRO A 393 -21.69 -4.44 -10.86
C PRO A 393 -20.80 -3.78 -11.94
N PHE A 394 -20.33 -2.54 -11.73
CA PHE A 394 -19.47 -1.86 -12.71
C PHE A 394 -18.09 -2.52 -12.91
N LEU A 395 -17.61 -3.32 -11.96
CA LEU A 395 -16.35 -4.07 -12.06
C LEU A 395 -16.53 -5.47 -12.64
N SER A 396 -17.78 -5.92 -12.76
CA SER A 396 -18.10 -7.32 -13.02
C SER A 396 -18.36 -7.58 -14.50
N TYR A 397 -17.71 -8.62 -15.04
CA TYR A 397 -17.98 -9.11 -16.38
C TYR A 397 -18.91 -10.32 -16.35
N GLY A 398 -20.01 -10.25 -17.11
CA GLY A 398 -20.93 -11.38 -17.28
C GLY A 398 -21.58 -11.85 -15.97
N ASP A 399 -22.20 -13.04 -16.04
CA ASP A 399 -22.91 -13.65 -14.91
C ASP A 399 -21.97 -14.44 -13.98
N PHE A 400 -22.42 -14.64 -12.73
CA PHE A 400 -21.77 -15.54 -11.78
C PHE A 400 -21.76 -16.98 -12.32
N THR A 401 -20.58 -17.60 -12.36
CA THR A 401 -20.36 -18.91 -13.00
C THR A 401 -20.45 -20.09 -12.04
N GLY A 402 -20.44 -19.85 -10.74
CA GLY A 402 -20.33 -20.90 -9.72
C GLY A 402 -18.89 -21.32 -9.40
N ASP A 403 -17.88 -20.62 -9.93
CA ASP A 403 -16.46 -20.84 -9.67
C ASP A 403 -15.71 -19.49 -9.61
N ALA A 404 -14.54 -19.46 -8.98
CA ALA A 404 -13.71 -18.27 -8.85
C ALA A 404 -12.25 -18.66 -8.53
N PRO A 405 -11.23 -17.94 -9.05
CA PRO A 405 -9.83 -18.25 -8.82
C PRO A 405 -9.40 -17.92 -7.39
N MET A 406 -8.48 -18.72 -6.81
CA MET A 406 -7.86 -18.34 -5.55
C MET A 406 -6.97 -17.12 -5.76
N GLY A 407 -7.00 -16.18 -4.82
CA GLY A 407 -6.08 -15.05 -4.81
C GLY A 407 -4.62 -15.49 -4.68
N THR A 408 -3.68 -14.65 -5.12
CA THR A 408 -2.24 -14.94 -5.15
C THR A 408 -1.69 -15.42 -3.80
N CYS A 409 -2.16 -14.83 -2.71
CA CYS A 409 -1.66 -15.17 -1.37
C CYS A 409 -2.02 -16.59 -0.91
N ALA A 410 -3.05 -17.23 -1.49
CA ALA A 410 -3.39 -18.62 -1.17
C ALA A 410 -2.31 -19.63 -1.58
N PHE A 411 -1.41 -19.23 -2.49
CA PHE A 411 -0.30 -20.03 -2.97
C PHE A 411 1.06 -19.52 -2.48
N TRP A 412 1.09 -18.52 -1.60
CA TRP A 412 2.33 -17.88 -1.15
C TRP A 412 3.23 -18.87 -0.40
N PRO A 413 4.56 -18.88 -0.65
CA PRO A 413 5.45 -19.96 -0.21
C PRO A 413 5.90 -19.82 1.26
N VAL A 414 5.68 -18.65 1.86
CA VAL A 414 6.10 -18.32 3.24
C VAL A 414 4.88 -17.96 4.08
N PRO A 415 4.90 -18.24 5.40
CA PRO A 415 3.76 -17.97 6.26
C PRO A 415 3.56 -16.46 6.49
N PRO A 416 2.35 -16.04 6.89
CA PRO A 416 2.13 -14.68 7.35
C PRO A 416 2.90 -14.40 8.65
N THR A 417 3.40 -13.18 8.77
CA THR A 417 4.06 -12.65 9.97
C THR A 417 3.08 -11.99 10.94
N SER A 418 1.89 -11.64 10.46
CA SER A 418 0.87 -10.94 11.24
C SER A 418 -0.51 -11.59 11.02
N VAL A 419 -1.45 -11.34 11.94
CA VAL A 419 -2.82 -11.85 11.87
C VAL A 419 -3.82 -10.75 12.24
N PRO A 420 -5.07 -10.81 11.75
CA PRO A 420 -6.09 -9.86 12.16
C PRO A 420 -6.29 -9.85 13.68
N HIS A 421 -6.31 -8.66 14.27
CA HIS A 421 -6.51 -8.46 15.70
C HIS A 421 -6.98 -7.03 15.99
N GLU A 422 -7.66 -6.85 17.13
CA GLU A 422 -8.01 -5.53 17.63
C GLU A 422 -6.76 -4.84 18.18
N VAL A 423 -6.45 -3.67 17.65
CA VAL A 423 -5.32 -2.87 18.12
C VAL A 423 -5.63 -2.36 19.52
N SER A 424 -4.68 -2.52 20.44
CA SER A 424 -4.84 -2.07 21.83
C SER A 424 -3.52 -1.57 22.40
N VAL A 425 -3.39 -0.25 22.53
CA VAL A 425 -2.13 0.40 22.90
C VAL A 425 -2.29 1.33 24.12
N PRO A 426 -2.32 0.80 25.35
CA PRO A 426 -2.38 1.62 26.55
C PRO A 426 -1.19 2.58 26.65
N GLY A 427 -1.46 3.87 26.88
CA GLY A 427 -0.42 4.89 27.05
C GLY A 427 0.12 5.50 25.75
N LEU A 428 -0.46 5.15 24.60
CA LEU A 428 -0.19 5.83 23.33
C LEU A 428 -0.61 7.31 23.41
N ALA A 429 0.23 8.20 22.85
CA ALA A 429 -0.19 9.58 22.60
C ALA A 429 -1.33 9.58 21.57
N PRO A 430 -2.51 10.16 21.87
CA PRO A 430 -3.68 10.04 21.00
C PRO A 430 -3.39 10.38 19.53
N PRO A 431 -3.55 9.42 18.59
CA PRO A 431 -3.36 9.69 17.17
C PRO A 431 -4.55 10.47 16.59
N LEU A 432 -4.32 11.11 15.44
CA LEU A 432 -5.36 11.69 14.60
C LEU A 432 -5.65 10.75 13.43
N VAL A 433 -6.85 10.17 13.38
CA VAL A 433 -7.31 9.41 12.22
C VAL A 433 -8.17 10.32 11.34
N VAL A 434 -7.86 10.40 10.05
CA VAL A 434 -8.63 11.16 9.06
C VAL A 434 -9.33 10.16 8.15
N SER A 435 -10.64 10.35 7.98
CA SER A 435 -11.46 9.42 7.19
C SER A 435 -12.45 10.17 6.30
N VAL A 436 -12.48 9.77 5.03
CA VAL A 436 -13.32 10.39 4.00
C VAL A 436 -14.62 9.61 3.87
N THR A 437 -15.77 10.29 3.87
CA THR A 437 -17.09 9.64 3.88
C THR A 437 -17.37 8.76 2.66
N GLY A 438 -16.79 9.11 1.51
CA GLY A 438 -16.89 8.38 0.25
C GLY A 438 -15.54 7.88 -0.24
N ASP A 439 -14.64 7.51 0.67
CA ASP A 439 -13.38 6.85 0.31
C ASP A 439 -13.66 5.49 -0.35
N PRO A 440 -13.27 5.27 -1.62
CA PRO A 440 -13.50 4.00 -2.28
C PRO A 440 -12.53 2.89 -1.85
N ALA A 441 -11.32 3.25 -1.41
CA ALA A 441 -10.26 2.28 -1.14
C ALA A 441 -10.20 1.89 0.34
N THR A 442 -10.40 2.85 1.23
CA THR A 442 -10.42 2.64 2.69
C THR A 442 -11.73 3.21 3.26
N PRO A 443 -12.84 2.45 3.19
CA PRO A 443 -14.17 2.95 3.54
C PRO A 443 -14.24 3.60 4.92
N TYR A 444 -15.08 4.63 5.06
CA TYR A 444 -15.17 5.48 6.25
C TYR A 444 -15.19 4.72 7.58
N GLU A 445 -15.95 3.62 7.65
CA GLU A 445 -16.09 2.80 8.86
C GLU A 445 -14.75 2.23 9.33
N ALA A 446 -13.81 1.89 8.43
CA ALA A 446 -12.48 1.44 8.82
C ALA A 446 -11.72 2.53 9.61
N GLY A 447 -11.90 3.81 9.24
CA GLY A 447 -11.37 4.95 9.99
C GLY A 447 -12.01 5.11 11.37
N VAL A 448 -13.32 4.91 11.46
CA VAL A 448 -14.05 4.92 12.74
C VAL A 448 -13.52 3.82 13.67
N GLN A 449 -13.37 2.59 13.15
CA GLN A 449 -12.87 1.45 13.91
C GLN A 449 -11.42 1.68 14.36
N LEU A 450 -10.54 2.11 13.45
CA LEU A 450 -9.13 2.35 13.79
C LEU A 450 -8.96 3.45 14.85
N ALA A 451 -9.71 4.56 14.74
CA ALA A 451 -9.70 5.62 15.73
C ALA A 451 -10.13 5.11 17.12
N ARG A 452 -11.18 4.27 17.16
CA ARG A 452 -11.67 3.66 18.41
C ARG A 452 -10.61 2.75 19.03
N GLN A 453 -10.02 1.85 18.25
CA GLN A 453 -9.04 0.87 18.71
C GLN A 453 -7.78 1.55 19.27
N LEU A 454 -7.30 2.60 18.60
CA LEU A 454 -6.12 3.37 19.04
C LEU A 454 -6.41 4.36 20.18
N GLY A 455 -7.68 4.59 20.54
CA GLY A 455 -8.05 5.68 21.46
C GLY A 455 -7.69 7.07 20.92
N GLY A 456 -7.74 7.25 19.60
CA GLY A 456 -7.43 8.48 18.89
C GLY A 456 -8.64 9.39 18.63
N ALA A 457 -8.39 10.55 18.04
CA ALA A 457 -9.46 11.40 17.51
C ALA A 457 -9.77 11.04 16.06
N LEU A 458 -11.04 11.19 15.67
CA LEU A 458 -11.49 11.05 14.30
C LEU A 458 -11.81 12.43 13.71
N LEU A 459 -11.17 12.77 12.59
CA LEU A 459 -11.57 13.88 11.73
C LEU A 459 -12.25 13.32 10.49
N THR A 460 -13.50 13.73 10.26
CA THR A 460 -14.24 13.34 9.06
C THR A 460 -14.06 14.38 7.97
N TYR A 461 -13.80 13.94 6.74
CA TYR A 461 -13.90 14.78 5.55
C TYR A 461 -15.08 14.34 4.66
N ASP A 462 -15.95 15.28 4.33
CA ASP A 462 -17.17 15.05 3.54
C ASP A 462 -16.86 15.09 2.04
N GLY A 463 -16.35 13.98 1.50
CA GLY A 463 -15.92 13.90 0.10
C GLY A 463 -16.01 12.51 -0.52
N THR A 464 -15.66 12.44 -1.80
CA THR A 464 -15.49 11.20 -2.59
C THR A 464 -14.10 11.21 -3.17
N GLN A 465 -13.14 10.66 -2.43
CA GLN A 465 -11.73 10.51 -2.79
C GLN A 465 -11.07 9.59 -1.75
N HIS A 466 -9.94 8.99 -2.12
CA HIS A 466 -9.09 8.28 -1.20
C HIS A 466 -8.06 9.22 -0.58
N THR A 467 -8.01 9.30 0.75
CA THR A 467 -7.15 10.23 1.53
C THR A 467 -7.43 11.71 1.25
N VAL A 468 -6.89 12.63 2.07
CA VAL A 468 -7.13 14.08 1.92
C VAL A 468 -6.09 15.00 2.56
N VAL A 469 -5.33 14.55 3.56
CA VAL A 469 -4.38 15.39 4.31
C VAL A 469 -3.27 15.92 3.39
N PHE A 470 -3.07 17.25 3.39
CA PHE A 470 -2.11 17.99 2.57
C PHE A 470 -2.32 17.88 1.05
N GLN A 471 -3.59 17.72 0.67
CA GLN A 471 -4.04 17.68 -0.72
C GLN A 471 -4.88 18.91 -1.11
N GLY A 472 -4.72 20.01 -0.37
CA GLY A 472 -5.32 21.31 -0.68
C GLY A 472 -6.63 21.62 0.05
N GLN A 473 -7.09 20.73 0.95
CA GLN A 473 -8.29 20.97 1.75
C GLN A 473 -7.94 21.71 3.04
N GLN A 474 -8.04 23.04 3.01
CA GLN A 474 -7.59 23.92 4.08
C GLN A 474 -8.13 23.53 5.48
N CYS A 475 -9.41 23.15 5.60
CA CYS A 475 -9.98 22.74 6.88
C CYS A 475 -9.25 21.51 7.47
N VAL A 476 -8.97 20.51 6.64
CA VAL A 476 -8.24 19.30 7.05
C VAL A 476 -6.79 19.65 7.39
N ASP A 477 -6.15 20.45 6.53
CA ASP A 477 -4.76 20.84 6.66
C ASP A 477 -4.51 21.68 7.91
N ASP A 478 -5.46 22.53 8.31
CA ASP A 478 -5.40 23.35 9.52
C ASP A 478 -5.44 22.45 10.78
N TYR A 479 -6.33 21.46 10.84
CA TYR A 479 -6.36 20.49 11.95
C TYR A 479 -5.10 19.62 11.99
N ALA A 480 -4.66 19.10 10.84
CA ALA A 480 -3.44 18.31 10.73
C ALA A 480 -2.22 19.13 11.17
N THR A 481 -2.12 20.39 10.76
CA THR A 481 -1.03 21.31 11.14
C THR A 481 -1.03 21.58 12.65
N ALA A 482 -2.19 21.91 13.24
CA ALA A 482 -2.32 22.17 14.66
C ALA A 482 -1.95 20.94 15.52
N TYR A 483 -2.35 19.74 15.07
CA TYR A 483 -2.00 18.49 15.71
C TYR A 483 -0.49 18.20 15.62
N LEU A 484 0.10 18.32 14.43
CA LEU A 484 1.53 18.03 14.25
C LEU A 484 2.42 18.96 15.06
N ILE A 485 2.12 20.27 15.10
CA ILE A 485 2.97 21.26 15.75
C ILE A 485 2.74 21.27 17.27
N ASP A 486 1.48 21.41 17.70
CA ASP A 486 1.14 21.71 19.10
C ASP A 486 0.48 20.53 19.83
N GLY A 487 0.16 19.43 19.13
CA GLY A 487 -0.56 18.29 19.70
C GLY A 487 -2.06 18.52 19.86
N THR A 488 -2.61 19.58 19.25
CA THR A 488 -4.03 19.93 19.36
C THR A 488 -4.87 19.02 18.46
N LEU A 489 -5.67 18.15 19.06
CA LEU A 489 -6.62 17.30 18.35
C LEU A 489 -7.90 18.07 17.96
N PRO A 490 -8.59 17.66 16.89
CA PRO A 490 -9.92 18.16 16.59
C PRO A 490 -10.92 17.82 17.71
N PRO A 491 -11.98 18.62 17.90
CA PRO A 491 -13.05 18.26 18.83
C PRO A 491 -13.78 16.99 18.38
N GLU A 492 -14.43 16.31 19.32
CA GLU A 492 -15.26 15.14 19.01
C GLU A 492 -16.33 15.50 17.97
N GLY A 493 -16.47 14.66 16.93
CA GLY A 493 -17.41 14.90 15.84
C GLY A 493 -16.98 15.97 14.84
N ALA A 494 -15.72 16.41 14.84
CA ALA A 494 -15.22 17.35 13.85
C ALA A 494 -15.40 16.83 12.41
N ARG A 495 -15.87 17.74 11.55
CA ARG A 495 -16.06 17.49 10.12
C ARG A 495 -15.49 18.65 9.31
N CYS A 496 -14.91 18.33 8.16
CA CYS A 496 -14.50 19.28 7.13
C CYS A 496 -15.33 19.04 5.85
N PRO A 497 -15.92 20.08 5.26
CA PRO A 497 -16.75 19.98 4.05
C PRO A 497 -15.94 19.85 2.77
#